data_AF-A0A6G3TN54-F1
#
_entry.id   AF-A0A6G3TN54-F1
#
_cell.length_a   1.000
_cell.length_b   1.000
_cell.length_c   1.000
_cell.angle_alpha   90.00
_cell.angle_beta   90.00
_cell.angle_gamma   90.00
#
_symmetry.space_group_name_H-M   'P 1'
#
loop_
_entity.id
_entity.type
_entity.pdbx_description
1 polymer ?
#
loop_
_entity_poly.entity_id
_entity_poly.type
_entity_poly.pdbx_seq_one_letter_code
_entity_poly.pdbx_strand_id
1 'polypeptide(L)'
;AGLPHRAVAPEVAADAIDEWLDIVRFVQRALPGAAANELRAPGSSIHLHATDAPAELNAEWLVELPEDGIAWRRGHEKATVALRGPLTDVLLAFYGRLPLDAPGLEVLGDRKLLELWLEKATFG
;
A
#
# COMPACT_ATOMS: atom_id res chain seq x y z
N ALA A 1 -9.00 -15.86 18.36
CA ALA A 1 -8.26 -14.68 17.88
C ALA A 1 -6.87 -15.15 17.43
N GLY A 2 -6.44 -14.75 16.24
CA GLY A 2 -5.15 -15.17 15.67
C GLY A 2 -3.97 -14.69 16.51
N LEU A 3 -2.90 -15.48 16.55
CA LEU A 3 -1.66 -15.11 17.24
C LEU A 3 -1.12 -13.79 16.67
N PRO A 4 -0.47 -12.94 17.49
CA PRO A 4 0.24 -11.77 16.98
C PRO A 4 1.26 -12.23 15.93
N HIS A 5 1.24 -11.57 14.79
CA HIS A 5 2.21 -11.85 13.73
C HIS A 5 3.60 -11.36 14.20
N ARG A 6 4.65 -12.06 13.76
CA ARG A 6 6.02 -11.68 14.12
C ARG A 6 6.42 -10.42 13.35
N ALA A 7 7.02 -9.46 14.06
CA ALA A 7 7.58 -8.26 13.43
C ALA A 7 8.60 -8.64 12.35
N VAL A 8 8.50 -7.98 11.20
CA VAL A 8 9.47 -8.04 10.10
C VAL A 8 10.54 -6.98 10.34
N ALA A 9 11.78 -7.24 9.95
CA ALA A 9 12.83 -6.22 10.01
C ALA A 9 12.41 -4.99 9.19
N PRO A 10 12.53 -3.75 9.70
CA PRO A 10 11.98 -2.57 9.05
C PRO A 10 12.42 -2.40 7.59
N GLU A 11 13.70 -2.64 7.30
CA GLU A 11 14.29 -2.53 5.97
C GLU A 11 13.67 -3.55 5.01
N VAL A 12 13.42 -4.77 5.48
CA VAL A 12 12.78 -5.83 4.69
C VAL A 12 11.30 -5.51 4.44
N ALA A 13 10.61 -4.95 5.44
CA ALA A 13 9.22 -4.56 5.27
C ALA A 13 9.05 -3.39 4.29
N ALA A 14 9.96 -2.41 4.35
CA ALA A 14 9.97 -1.29 3.42
C ALA A 14 10.33 -1.74 1.99
N ASP A 15 11.33 -2.61 1.84
CA ASP A 15 11.72 -3.20 0.55
C ASP A 15 10.56 -4.02 -0.07
N ALA A 16 9.84 -4.79 0.75
CA ALA A 16 8.67 -5.54 0.30
C ALA A 16 7.57 -4.62 -0.27
N ILE A 17 7.30 -3.46 0.36
CA ILE A 17 6.33 -2.49 -0.18
C ILE A 17 6.83 -1.91 -1.52
N ASP A 18 8.10 -1.56 -1.64
CA ASP A 18 8.67 -1.08 -2.92
C ASP A 18 8.51 -2.13 -4.02
N GLU A 19 8.94 -3.36 -3.74
CA GLU A 19 8.87 -4.48 -4.68
C GLU A 19 7.42 -4.75 -5.10
N TRP A 20 6.47 -4.73 -4.16
CA TRP A 20 5.06 -4.91 -4.45
C TRP A 20 4.51 -3.85 -5.41
N LEU A 21 4.84 -2.58 -5.16
CA LEU A 21 4.40 -1.48 -6.02
C LEU A 21 4.99 -1.61 -7.44
N ASP A 22 6.23 -2.06 -7.56
CA ASP A 22 6.85 -2.32 -8.86
C ASP A 22 6.30 -3.57 -9.56
N ILE A 23 5.91 -4.61 -8.82
CA ILE A 23 5.20 -5.77 -9.37
C ILE A 23 3.83 -5.34 -9.93
N VAL A 24 3.05 -4.54 -9.19
CA VAL A 24 1.76 -4.02 -9.68
C VAL A 24 1.96 -3.24 -10.99
N ARG A 25 2.95 -2.34 -11.04
CA ARG A 25 3.32 -1.61 -12.27
C ARG A 25 3.74 -2.53 -13.41
N PHE A 26 4.54 -3.55 -13.12
CA PHE A 26 4.95 -4.54 -14.10
C PHE A 26 3.74 -5.29 -14.67
N VAL A 27 2.86 -5.78 -13.81
CA VAL A 27 1.65 -6.52 -14.21
C VAL A 27 0.73 -5.66 -15.09
N GLN A 28 0.52 -4.39 -14.74
CA GLN A 28 -0.26 -3.46 -15.56
C GLN A 28 0.30 -3.28 -16.99
N ARG A 29 1.62 -3.36 -17.15
CA ARG A 29 2.27 -3.24 -18.46
C ARG A 29 2.34 -4.57 -19.21
N ALA A 30 2.59 -5.67 -18.50
CA ALA A 30 2.93 -6.95 -19.10
C ALA A 30 1.72 -7.85 -19.35
N LEU A 31 0.63 -7.69 -18.57
CA LEU A 31 -0.52 -8.59 -18.59
C LEU A 31 -1.82 -7.81 -18.89
N PRO A 32 -2.20 -7.69 -20.17
CA PRO A 32 -3.49 -7.12 -20.55
C PRO A 32 -4.65 -7.86 -19.89
N GLY A 33 -5.62 -7.12 -19.34
CA GLY A 33 -6.81 -7.69 -18.70
C GLY A 33 -6.61 -8.23 -17.27
N ALA A 34 -5.41 -8.17 -16.70
CA ALA A 34 -5.19 -8.44 -15.28
C ALA A 34 -6.01 -7.47 -14.40
N ALA A 35 -6.47 -7.93 -13.23
CA ALA A 35 -7.26 -7.11 -12.29
C ALA A 35 -6.57 -5.79 -11.93
N ALA A 36 -5.24 -5.80 -11.80
CA ALA A 36 -4.44 -4.61 -11.53
C ALA A 36 -4.61 -3.49 -12.58
N ASN A 37 -5.04 -3.79 -13.81
CA ASN A 37 -5.34 -2.77 -14.81
C ASN A 37 -6.53 -1.88 -14.44
N GLU A 38 -7.40 -2.33 -13.52
CA GLU A 38 -8.54 -1.56 -13.00
C GLU A 38 -8.15 -0.64 -11.84
N LEU A 39 -6.88 -0.63 -11.40
CA LEU A 39 -6.37 0.36 -10.44
C LEU A 39 -6.23 1.72 -11.12
N ARG A 40 -7.38 2.38 -11.31
CA ARG A 40 -7.54 3.67 -11.98
C ARG A 40 -8.50 4.53 -11.17
N ALA A 41 -8.00 5.67 -10.70
CA ALA A 41 -8.75 6.69 -10.00
C ALA A 41 -8.03 8.04 -10.18
N PRO A 42 -8.11 8.66 -11.36
CA PRO A 42 -7.33 9.85 -11.68
C PRO A 42 -7.52 10.97 -10.65
N GLY A 43 -6.42 11.61 -10.26
CA GLY A 43 -6.43 12.65 -9.22
C GLY A 43 -6.57 12.11 -7.79
N SER A 44 -6.63 10.79 -7.60
CA SER A 44 -6.65 10.15 -6.29
C SER A 44 -5.30 9.53 -5.93
N SER A 45 -4.99 9.52 -4.63
CA SER A 45 -3.75 8.96 -4.12
C SER A 45 -3.93 8.22 -2.78
N ILE A 46 -3.05 7.26 -2.54
CA ILE A 46 -2.91 6.50 -1.30
C ILE A 46 -1.57 6.91 -0.66
N HIS A 47 -1.61 7.30 0.61
CA HIS A 47 -0.41 7.48 1.43
C HIS A 47 -0.24 6.28 2.37
N LEU A 48 0.93 5.64 2.32
CA LEU A 48 1.33 4.64 3.32
C LEU A 48 2.32 5.29 4.26
N HIS A 49 2.11 5.14 5.57
CA HIS A 49 2.93 5.79 6.58
C HIS A 49 3.24 4.84 7.74
N ALA A 50 4.52 4.48 7.90
CA ALA A 50 4.98 3.79 9.10
C ALA A 50 5.20 4.76 10.26
N THR A 51 4.74 4.38 11.45
CA THR A 51 4.82 5.22 12.67
C THR A 51 5.95 4.83 13.62
N ASP A 52 6.59 3.67 13.40
CA ASP A 52 7.62 3.08 14.25
C ASP A 52 8.95 2.85 13.52
N ALA A 53 9.08 3.34 12.28
CA ALA A 53 10.28 3.23 11.48
C ALA A 53 11.26 4.39 11.74
N PRO A 54 12.59 4.17 11.68
CA PRO A 54 13.57 5.25 11.67
C PRO A 54 13.34 6.22 10.51
N ALA A 55 13.58 7.51 10.73
CA ALA A 55 13.34 8.55 9.71
C ALA A 55 14.19 8.34 8.46
N GLU A 56 15.38 7.77 8.62
CA GLU A 56 16.35 7.48 7.56
C GLU A 56 15.85 6.40 6.59
N LEU A 57 14.93 5.55 7.04
CA LEU A 57 14.32 4.52 6.20
C LEU A 57 13.28 5.11 5.23
N ASN A 58 12.79 6.33 5.49
CA ASN A 58 11.78 7.01 4.67
C ASN A 58 10.60 6.06 4.35
N ALA A 59 10.06 5.43 5.39
CA ALA A 59 9.00 4.43 5.31
C ALA A 59 7.62 5.09 5.09
N GLU A 60 7.56 5.92 4.05
CA GLU A 60 6.38 6.64 3.59
C GLU A 60 6.31 6.60 2.07
N TRP A 61 5.13 6.31 1.53
CA TRP A 61 4.90 6.15 0.10
C TRP A 61 3.66 6.91 -0.33
N LEU A 62 3.76 7.61 -1.46
CA LEU A 62 2.61 8.14 -2.17
C LEU A 62 2.38 7.30 -3.42
N VAL A 63 1.19 6.74 -3.56
CA VAL A 63 0.75 5.94 -4.72
C VAL A 63 -0.37 6.68 -5.42
N GLU A 64 -0.21 6.98 -6.69
CA GLU A 64 -1.18 7.65 -7.56
C GLU A 64 -1.75 6.65 -8.57
N LEU A 65 -3.03 6.80 -8.90
CA LEU A 65 -3.75 5.87 -9.80
C LEU A 65 -4.23 6.59 -11.09
N PRO A 66 -3.35 7.12 -11.94
CA PRO A 66 -3.75 7.76 -13.20
C PRO A 66 -4.24 6.74 -14.24
N GLU A 67 -4.81 7.22 -15.34
CA GLU A 67 -5.38 6.40 -16.44
C GLU A 67 -4.41 5.39 -17.07
N ASP A 68 -3.10 5.63 -16.99
CA ASP A 68 -2.05 4.88 -17.71
C ASP A 68 -1.30 3.85 -16.85
N GLY A 69 -1.67 3.69 -15.57
CA GLY A 69 -1.01 2.77 -14.64
C GLY A 69 -0.59 3.47 -13.37
N ILE A 70 -0.37 2.73 -12.28
CA ILE A 70 0.00 3.37 -11.03
C ILE A 70 1.37 4.05 -11.15
N ALA A 71 1.51 5.19 -10.49
CA ALA A 71 2.78 5.83 -10.21
C ALA A 71 3.00 5.84 -8.70
N TRP A 72 4.26 5.72 -8.26
CA TRP A 72 4.57 5.82 -6.84
C TRP A 72 5.92 6.44 -6.61
N ARG A 73 6.09 7.01 -5.42
CA ARG A 73 7.36 7.50 -4.90
C ARG A 73 7.37 7.44 -3.38
N ARG A 74 8.57 7.49 -2.80
CA ARG A 74 8.70 7.76 -1.36
C ARG A 74 8.33 9.21 -1.04
N GLY A 75 7.74 9.45 0.13
CA GLY A 75 7.51 10.80 0.65
C GLY A 75 6.27 10.93 1.53
N HIS A 76 6.31 11.95 2.40
CA HIS A 76 5.25 12.32 3.32
C HIS A 76 4.34 13.40 2.72
N GLU A 77 3.15 13.02 2.26
CA GLU A 77 2.18 13.98 1.71
C GLU A 77 0.74 13.63 2.07
N LYS A 78 -0.13 14.64 2.04
CA LYS A 78 -1.57 14.41 2.11
C LYS A 78 -2.02 13.67 0.86
N ALA A 79 -2.92 12.73 1.04
CA ALA A 79 -3.49 11.92 -0.01
C ALA A 79 -5.00 11.81 0.16
N THR A 80 -5.67 11.27 -0.86
CA THR A 80 -7.12 10.97 -0.79
C THR A 80 -7.44 10.01 0.35
N VAL A 81 -6.53 9.07 0.62
CA VAL A 81 -6.57 8.18 1.78
C VAL A 81 -5.16 7.94 2.31
N ALA A 82 -5.02 7.80 3.62
CA ALA A 82 -3.80 7.35 4.26
C ALA A 82 -4.05 6.08 5.08
N LEU A 83 -3.15 5.10 4.95
CA LEU A 83 -3.03 3.95 5.84
C LEU A 83 -1.78 4.16 6.69
N ARG A 84 -1.93 4.27 8.01
CA ARG A 84 -0.80 4.44 8.92
C ARG A 84 -0.86 3.53 10.13
N GLY A 85 0.32 3.18 10.65
CA GLY A 85 0.49 2.34 11.84
C GLY A 85 1.91 1.78 11.93
N PRO A 86 2.15 0.72 12.72
CA PRO A 86 3.42 0.00 12.71
C PRO A 86 3.74 -0.52 11.30
N LEU A 87 5.01 -0.46 10.88
CA LEU A 87 5.40 -0.78 9.49
C LEU A 87 5.00 -2.20 9.07
N THR A 88 5.15 -3.18 9.96
CA THR A 88 4.73 -4.56 9.67
C THR A 88 3.22 -4.65 9.44
N ASP A 89 2.43 -3.97 10.25
CA ASP A 89 0.97 -3.95 10.14
C ASP A 89 0.53 -3.25 8.86
N VAL A 90 1.17 -2.13 8.50
CA VAL A 90 0.93 -1.41 7.24
C VAL A 90 1.21 -2.32 6.04
N LEU A 91 2.36 -3.01 6.02
CA LEU A 91 2.70 -3.99 4.99
C LEU A 91 1.63 -5.09 4.90
N LEU A 92 1.29 -5.72 6.02
CA LEU A 92 0.36 -6.85 6.03
C LEU A 92 -1.06 -6.43 5.63
N ALA A 93 -1.51 -5.26 6.06
CA ALA A 93 -2.80 -4.72 5.64
C ALA A 93 -2.82 -4.34 4.17
N PHE A 94 -1.75 -3.73 3.65
CA PHE A 94 -1.62 -3.40 2.23
C PHE A 94 -1.54 -4.62 1.32
N TYR A 95 -1.11 -5.77 1.86
CA TYR A 95 -1.13 -7.09 1.22
C TYR A 95 -2.45 -7.86 1.42
N GLY A 96 -3.44 -7.28 2.11
CA GLY A 96 -4.71 -7.94 2.42
C GLY A 96 -4.61 -9.09 3.43
N ARG A 97 -3.50 -9.20 4.17
CA ARG A 97 -3.28 -10.23 5.21
C ARG A 97 -3.72 -9.80 6.61
N LEU A 98 -3.95 -8.50 6.81
CA LEU A 98 -4.47 -7.92 8.03
C LEU A 98 -5.66 -7.01 7.67
N PRO A 99 -6.79 -7.05 8.39
CA PRO A 99 -7.91 -6.19 8.06
C PRO A 99 -7.57 -4.72 8.39
N LEU A 100 -8.14 -3.79 7.62
CA LEU A 100 -7.87 -2.35 7.76
C LEU A 100 -8.32 -1.74 9.11
N ASP A 101 -9.09 -2.47 9.91
CA ASP A 101 -9.55 -2.11 11.25
C ASP A 101 -8.77 -2.81 12.37
N ALA A 102 -7.64 -3.47 12.03
CA ALA A 102 -6.79 -4.09 13.03
C ALA A 102 -6.25 -3.05 14.03
N PRO A 103 -6.12 -3.41 15.32
CA PRO A 103 -5.59 -2.50 16.34
C PRO A 103 -4.21 -1.96 15.95
N GLY A 104 -4.03 -0.64 16.05
CA GLY A 104 -2.78 0.04 15.70
C GLY A 104 -2.73 0.58 14.26
N LEU A 105 -3.67 0.17 13.39
CA LEU A 105 -3.87 0.77 12.09
C LEU A 105 -4.92 1.89 12.13
N GLU A 106 -4.66 2.93 11.35
CA GLU A 106 -5.58 4.03 11.12
C GLU A 106 -5.73 4.27 9.62
N VAL A 107 -6.98 4.30 9.16
CA VAL A 107 -7.35 4.71 7.80
C VAL A 107 -7.96 6.10 7.87
N LEU A 108 -7.35 7.07 7.21
CA LEU A 108 -7.76 8.47 7.20
C LEU A 108 -8.15 8.88 5.78
N GLY A 109 -9.37 9.39 5.57
CA GLY A 109 -9.86 9.79 4.24
C GLY A 109 -10.74 8.73 3.58
N ASP A 110 -10.69 8.63 2.25
CA ASP A 110 -11.59 7.75 1.49
C ASP A 110 -11.11 6.29 1.49
N ARG A 111 -11.57 5.52 2.49
CA ARG A 111 -11.29 4.09 2.63
C ARG A 111 -11.61 3.27 1.37
N LYS A 112 -12.58 3.68 0.55
CA LYS A 112 -12.95 2.93 -0.66
C LYS A 112 -11.80 2.81 -1.65
N LEU A 113 -10.88 3.78 -1.66
CA LEU A 113 -9.69 3.72 -2.51
C LEU A 113 -8.70 2.64 -2.06
N LEU A 114 -8.54 2.43 -0.74
CA LEU A 114 -7.77 1.29 -0.22
C LEU A 114 -8.48 -0.04 -0.48
N GLU A 115 -9.81 -0.09 -0.41
CA GLU A 115 -10.57 -1.30 -0.71
C GLU A 115 -10.45 -1.68 -2.19
N LEU A 116 -10.52 -0.69 -3.10
CA LEU A 116 -10.20 -0.87 -4.52
C LEU A 116 -8.78 -1.40 -4.71
N TRP A 117 -7.81 -0.85 -3.98
CA TRP A 117 -6.43 -1.35 -4.01
C TRP A 117 -6.38 -2.84 -3.65
N LEU A 118 -6.95 -3.24 -2.53
CA LEU A 118 -6.93 -4.63 -2.05
C LEU A 118 -7.69 -5.59 -2.99
N GLU A 119 -8.74 -5.12 -3.64
CA GLU A 119 -9.49 -5.92 -4.62
C GLU A 119 -8.67 -6.18 -5.90
N LYS A 120 -7.98 -5.15 -6.40
CA LYS A 120 -7.38 -5.17 -7.75
C LYS A 120 -5.89 -5.44 -7.78
N ALA A 121 -5.15 -5.16 -6.71
CA ALA A 121 -3.73 -5.50 -6.59
C ALA A 121 -3.55 -6.99 -6.28
N THR A 122 -4.03 -7.87 -7.17
CA THR A 122 -3.99 -9.33 -7.02
C THR A 122 -3.45 -9.98 -8.30
N PHE A 123 -2.80 -11.14 -8.17
CA PHE A 123 -2.01 -11.76 -9.25
C PHE A 123 -2.32 -13.23 -9.52
N GLY A 124 -3.53 -13.68 -9.15
CA GLY A 124 -4.00 -15.06 -9.31
C GLY A 124 -4.91 -15.50 -8.19
#